data_AF-A0A1E8PNE2-F1
#
_entry.id   AF-A0A1E8PNE2-F1
#
_cell.length_a   1.000
_cell.length_b   1.000
_cell.length_c   1.000
_cell.angle_alpha   90.00
_cell.angle_beta   90.00
_cell.angle_gamma   90.00
#
_symmetry.space_group_name_H-M   'P 1'
#
loop_
_entity.id
_entity.type
_entity.pdbx_description
1 polymer ?
#
loop_
_entity_poly.entity_id
_entity_poly.type
_entity_poly.pdbx_seq_one_letter_code
_entity_poly.pdbx_strand_id
1 'polypeptide(L)'
;MQIVHSVIHGFDKEQHGPITDVVMKEVLLDNSLPAVVTLVQGVQKLLGNSSNSQAWGKFGDNARVGRFPPALHGYIAHQDDAGQFLALTQLVVTELVTEATKKQASTGGRILFSLFIDDDAGPIFMVAMIKQKGA
;
A
#
# COMPACT_ATOMS: atom_id res chain seq x y z
N MET A 1 -18.24 5.05 -2.17
CA MET A 1 -16.92 4.37 -2.31
C MET A 1 -16.98 3.21 -3.30
N GLN A 2 -16.19 3.29 -4.38
CA GLN A 2 -16.00 2.22 -5.36
C GLN A 2 -14.53 1.80 -5.43
N ILE A 3 -14.22 0.51 -5.25
CA ILE A 3 -12.85 0.01 -5.35
C ILE A 3 -12.51 -0.22 -6.82
N VAL A 4 -11.45 0.43 -7.31
CA VAL A 4 -10.93 0.25 -8.68
C VAL A 4 -10.01 -0.96 -8.70
N HIS A 5 -8.91 -0.91 -7.93
CA HIS A 5 -7.94 -1.99 -7.81
C HIS A 5 -7.57 -2.22 -6.35
N SER A 6 -7.31 -3.48 -6.00
CA SER A 6 -6.72 -3.80 -4.70
C SER A 6 -5.82 -5.04 -4.77
N VAL A 7 -4.77 -5.04 -3.96
CA VAL A 7 -3.82 -6.15 -3.85
C VAL A 7 -3.21 -6.19 -2.45
N ILE A 8 -2.86 -7.38 -1.98
CA ILE A 8 -2.14 -7.57 -0.71
C ILE A 8 -0.79 -8.21 -1.01
N HIS A 9 0.27 -7.45 -0.76
CA HIS A 9 1.63 -7.96 -0.73
C HIS A 9 2.05 -8.24 0.72
N GLY A 10 3.25 -8.76 0.92
CA GLY A 10 3.81 -8.87 2.26
C GLY A 10 5.28 -9.20 2.27
N PHE A 11 5.90 -9.05 3.43
CA PHE A 11 7.20 -9.62 3.70
C PHE A 11 7.29 -10.00 5.17
N ASP A 12 8.02 -11.05 5.47
CA ASP A 12 8.21 -11.55 6.83
C ASP A 12 9.56 -11.06 7.36
N LYS A 13 9.53 -10.45 8.54
CA LYS A 13 10.71 -9.94 9.24
C LYS A 13 10.42 -9.81 10.73
N GLU A 14 11.21 -10.51 11.52
CA GLU A 14 11.24 -10.34 12.97
C GLU A 14 12.06 -9.11 13.38
N GLN A 15 11.79 -8.59 14.58
CA GLN A 15 12.58 -7.50 15.14
C GLN A 15 14.04 -7.95 15.29
N HIS A 16 14.98 -7.15 14.80
CA HIS A 16 16.42 -7.48 14.69
C HIS A 16 16.77 -8.68 13.81
N GLY A 17 15.77 -9.39 13.26
CA GLY A 17 15.96 -10.48 12.31
C GLY A 17 16.09 -10.00 10.86
N PRO A 18 16.61 -10.87 9.98
CA PRO A 18 16.60 -10.62 8.54
C PRO A 18 15.17 -10.70 7.99
N ILE A 19 14.99 -10.20 6.76
CA ILE A 19 13.78 -10.49 5.97
C ILE A 19 13.90 -11.93 5.48
N THR A 20 12.86 -12.74 5.72
CA THR A 20 12.86 -14.17 5.42
C THR A 20 12.01 -14.54 4.22
N ASP A 21 10.96 -13.78 3.95
CA ASP A 21 10.07 -14.01 2.80
C ASP A 21 9.55 -12.67 2.25
N VAL A 22 9.34 -12.59 0.94
CA VAL A 22 8.73 -11.44 0.26
C VAL A 22 7.66 -11.97 -0.69
N VAL A 23 6.40 -11.77 -0.32
CA VAL A 23 5.24 -12.19 -1.08
C VAL A 23 4.77 -11.04 -1.98
N MET A 24 5.24 -11.05 -3.23
CA MET A 24 4.67 -10.23 -4.29
C MET A 24 3.52 -11.00 -4.95
N LYS A 25 2.41 -10.30 -5.21
CA LYS A 25 1.24 -10.87 -5.90
C LYS A 25 1.25 -10.37 -7.33
N GLU A 26 0.91 -11.28 -8.24
CA GLU A 26 0.82 -11.01 -9.68
C GLU A 26 -0.63 -10.80 -10.14
N VAL A 27 -1.60 -10.95 -9.23
CA VAL A 27 -3.03 -10.87 -9.53
C VAL A 27 -3.71 -10.00 -8.47
N LEU A 28 -4.64 -9.16 -8.93
CA LEU A 28 -5.49 -8.34 -8.07
C LEU A 28 -6.47 -9.18 -7.27
N LEU A 29 -6.96 -8.63 -6.17
CA LEU A 29 -8.11 -9.19 -5.48
C LEU A 29 -9.37 -9.01 -6.33
N ASP A 30 -10.31 -9.94 -6.18
CA ASP A 30 -11.65 -9.77 -6.74
C ASP A 30 -12.45 -8.79 -5.88
N ASN A 31 -12.56 -7.55 -6.36
CA ASN A 31 -13.24 -6.46 -5.68
C ASN A 31 -14.76 -6.64 -5.60
N SER A 32 -15.34 -7.63 -6.29
CA SER A 32 -16.77 -7.97 -6.16
C SER A 32 -17.06 -8.77 -4.89
N LEU A 33 -16.03 -9.38 -4.28
CA LEU A 33 -16.20 -10.18 -3.07
C LEU A 33 -16.49 -9.29 -1.86
N PRO A 34 -17.57 -9.55 -1.10
CA PRO A 34 -17.91 -8.76 0.09
C PRO A 34 -16.78 -8.67 1.13
N ALA A 35 -15.94 -9.71 1.22
CA ALA A 35 -14.79 -9.73 2.12
C ALA A 35 -13.73 -8.68 1.74
N VAL A 36 -13.47 -8.47 0.45
CA VAL A 36 -12.50 -7.48 -0.04
C VAL A 36 -13.04 -6.07 0.22
N VAL A 37 -14.32 -5.85 -0.08
CA VAL A 37 -15.00 -4.57 0.21
C VAL A 37 -14.93 -4.23 1.70
N THR A 38 -15.27 -5.21 2.56
CA THR A 38 -15.24 -5.03 4.03
C THR A 38 -13.83 -4.72 4.53
N LEU A 39 -12.81 -5.39 3.99
CA LEU A 39 -11.42 -5.14 4.35
C LEU A 39 -11.00 -3.71 4.02
N VAL A 40 -11.19 -3.27 2.77
CA VAL A 40 -10.78 -1.94 2.32
C VAL A 40 -11.53 -0.85 3.08
N GLN A 41 -12.84 -0.97 3.25
CA GLN A 41 -13.64 -0.02 4.03
C GLN A 41 -13.24 0.00 5.51
N GLY A 42 -12.95 -1.18 6.09
CA GLY A 42 -12.49 -1.28 7.48
C GLY A 42 -11.18 -0.54 7.69
N VAL A 43 -10.21 -0.73 6.79
CA VAL A 43 -8.92 -0.04 6.84
C VAL A 43 -9.07 1.47 6.59
N GLN A 44 -9.88 1.88 5.60
CA GLN A 44 -10.16 3.29 5.34
C GLN A 44 -10.74 3.97 6.59
N LYS A 45 -11.75 3.36 7.23
CA LYS A 45 -12.35 3.89 8.46
C LYS A 45 -11.34 4.02 9.61
N LEU A 46 -10.41 3.08 9.73
CA LEU A 46 -9.37 3.11 10.76
C LEU A 46 -8.33 4.21 10.51
N LEU A 47 -7.97 4.46 9.25
CA LEU A 47 -7.01 5.51 8.88
C LEU A 47 -7.60 6.92 8.90
N GLY A 48 -8.94 7.03 8.88
CA GLY A 48 -9.67 8.30 8.91
C GLY A 48 -10.07 8.78 7.52
N ASN A 49 -11.02 9.72 7.50
CA ASN A 49 -11.47 10.44 6.31
C ASN A 49 -10.54 11.63 5.98
N SER A 50 -10.70 12.24 4.80
CA SER A 50 -9.85 13.35 4.30
C SER A 50 -9.70 14.53 5.27
N SER A 51 -10.68 14.73 6.17
CA SER A 51 -10.64 15.72 7.27
C SER A 51 -9.70 15.39 8.43
N ASN A 52 -9.18 14.16 8.49
CA ASN A 52 -8.31 13.64 9.55
C ASN A 52 -7.05 12.97 8.98
N SER A 53 -6.58 13.46 7.83
CA SER A 53 -5.33 13.02 7.21
C SER A 53 -4.13 13.43 8.09
N GLN A 54 -3.78 12.59 9.06
CA GLN A 54 -2.44 12.65 9.61
C GLN A 54 -1.48 12.33 8.47
N ALA A 55 -0.73 13.33 8.02
CA ALA A 55 0.28 13.17 6.99
C ALA A 55 1.47 12.37 7.57
N TRP A 56 1.38 11.04 7.55
CA TRP A 56 2.47 10.15 7.91
C TRP A 56 3.43 10.04 6.71
N GLY A 57 4.29 11.05 6.55
CA GLY A 57 5.40 11.02 5.60
C GLY A 57 5.45 12.24 4.70
N LYS A 58 6.29 13.22 5.04
CA LYS A 58 6.88 14.08 4.01
C LYS A 58 7.92 13.25 3.27
N PHE A 59 7.79 13.10 1.96
CA PHE A 59 8.94 12.76 1.13
C PHE A 59 9.96 13.89 1.36
N GLY A 60 11.16 13.55 1.86
CA GLY A 60 12.09 14.56 2.35
C GLY A 60 12.43 15.62 1.30
N ASP A 61 12.74 16.85 1.75
CA ASP A 61 13.09 18.00 0.91
C ASP A 61 14.43 17.84 0.16
N ASN A 62 15.08 16.68 0.31
CA ASN A 62 16.24 16.29 -0.46
C ASN A 62 15.72 16.03 -1.88
N ALA A 63 16.23 16.71 -2.90
CA ALA A 63 15.83 16.60 -4.32
C ALA A 63 15.85 15.18 -4.95
N ARG A 64 16.05 14.13 -4.14
CA ARG A 64 15.83 12.74 -4.46
C ARG A 64 14.34 12.42 -4.41
N VAL A 65 13.64 12.72 -5.51
CA VAL A 65 12.33 12.12 -5.77
C VAL A 65 12.56 10.61 -5.89
N GLY A 66 12.08 9.83 -4.91
CA GLY A 66 12.14 8.37 -4.95
C GLY A 66 11.43 7.82 -6.20
N ARG A 67 11.53 6.52 -6.47
CA ARG A 67 10.89 5.94 -7.66
C ARG A 67 9.35 5.96 -7.58
N PHE A 68 8.79 6.11 -6.39
CA PHE A 68 7.35 6.04 -6.15
C PHE A 68 6.56 7.26 -6.67
N PRO A 69 6.87 8.53 -6.33
CA PRO A 69 6.07 9.64 -6.81
C PRO A 69 5.90 9.70 -8.33
N PRO A 70 6.95 9.53 -9.17
CA PRO A 70 6.78 9.53 -10.63
C PRO A 70 5.92 8.36 -11.12
N ALA A 71 6.11 7.16 -10.54
CA ALA A 71 5.31 5.99 -10.88
C ALA A 71 3.83 6.17 -10.50
N LEU A 72 3.55 6.77 -9.34
CA LEU A 72 2.19 7.09 -8.90
C LEU A 72 1.55 8.12 -9.84
N HIS A 73 2.25 9.19 -10.21
CA HIS A 73 1.73 10.18 -11.17
C HIS A 73 1.42 9.54 -12.53
N GLY A 74 2.30 8.66 -13.02
CA GLY A 74 2.07 7.93 -14.27
C GLY A 74 0.83 7.04 -14.22
N TYR A 75 0.64 6.33 -13.10
CA TYR A 75 -0.54 5.48 -12.89
C TYR A 75 -1.84 6.29 -12.69
N ILE A 76 -1.81 7.39 -11.95
CA ILE A 76 -3.00 8.25 -11.74
C ILE A 76 -3.53 8.83 -13.06
N ALA A 77 -2.69 8.98 -14.08
CA ALA A 77 -3.13 9.36 -15.42
C ALA A 77 -3.88 8.24 -16.17
N HIS A 78 -3.72 6.96 -15.75
CA HIS A 78 -4.26 5.77 -16.40
C HIS A 78 -4.77 4.75 -15.35
N GLN A 79 -5.75 5.17 -14.55
CA GLN A 79 -6.16 4.47 -13.32
C GLN A 79 -6.72 3.05 -13.54
N ASP A 80 -7.19 2.74 -14.75
CA ASP A 80 -7.83 1.48 -15.10
C ASP A 80 -6.84 0.38 -15.54
N ASP A 81 -5.54 0.69 -15.61
CA ASP A 81 -4.53 -0.30 -15.99
C ASP A 81 -4.08 -1.13 -14.77
N ALA A 82 -4.62 -2.35 -14.66
CA ALA A 82 -4.28 -3.30 -13.61
C ALA A 82 -2.79 -3.69 -13.59
N GLY A 83 -2.14 -3.74 -14.76
CA GLY A 83 -0.72 -4.06 -14.86
C GLY A 83 0.15 -2.94 -14.32
N GLN A 84 -0.19 -1.68 -14.62
CA GLN A 84 0.48 -0.51 -14.04
C GLN A 84 0.26 -0.42 -12.53
N PHE A 85 -0.94 -0.75 -12.04
CA PHE A 85 -1.20 -0.81 -10.61
C PHE A 85 -0.31 -1.85 -9.92
N LEU A 86 -0.23 -3.08 -10.44
CA LEU A 86 0.64 -4.13 -9.89
C LEU A 86 2.11 -3.71 -9.91
N ALA A 87 2.60 -3.13 -11.01
CA ALA A 87 3.97 -2.65 -11.11
C ALA A 87 4.26 -1.55 -10.07
N LEU A 88 3.32 -0.63 -9.85
CA LEU A 88 3.43 0.42 -8.84
C LEU A 88 3.50 -0.17 -7.43
N THR A 89 2.64 -1.12 -7.09
CA THR A 89 2.59 -1.70 -5.73
C THR A 89 3.82 -2.57 -5.46
N GLN A 90 4.30 -3.33 -6.44
CA GLN A 90 5.56 -4.08 -6.36
C GLN A 90 6.78 -3.17 -6.17
N LEU A 91 6.80 -2.01 -6.85
CA LEU A 91 7.82 -0.98 -6.65
C LEU A 91 7.82 -0.47 -5.22
N VAL A 92 6.65 -0.16 -4.65
CA VAL A 92 6.55 0.28 -3.25
C VAL A 92 7.07 -0.79 -2.29
N VAL A 93 6.69 -2.05 -2.47
CA VAL A 93 7.17 -3.16 -1.61
C VAL A 93 8.68 -3.30 -1.71
N THR A 94 9.27 -3.18 -2.90
CA THR A 94 10.72 -3.25 -3.10
C THR A 94 11.45 -2.16 -2.32
N GLU A 95 10.94 -0.93 -2.36
CA GLU A 95 11.49 0.19 -1.59
C GLU A 95 11.33 -0.06 -0.07
N LEU A 96 10.18 -0.55 0.37
CA LEU A 96 9.93 -0.88 1.78
C LEU A 96 10.87 -1.98 2.30
N VAL A 97 11.08 -3.05 1.53
CA VAL A 97 12.01 -4.15 1.84
C VAL A 97 13.46 -3.65 1.92
N THR A 98 13.84 -2.77 0.98
CA THR A 98 15.18 -2.16 0.95
C THR A 98 15.43 -1.33 2.21
N GLU A 99 14.45 -0.54 2.65
CA GLU A 99 14.56 0.26 3.87
C GLU A 99 14.47 -0.59 5.14
N ALA A 100 13.63 -1.64 5.16
CA ALA A 100 13.50 -2.54 6.30
C ALA A 100 14.80 -3.33 6.56
N THR A 101 15.53 -3.71 5.51
CA THR A 101 16.85 -4.35 5.63
C THR A 101 17.86 -3.49 6.39
N LYS A 102 17.76 -2.15 6.27
CA LYS A 102 18.65 -1.19 6.94
C LYS A 102 18.22 -0.88 8.38
N LYS A 103 16.99 -1.23 8.77
CA LYS A 103 16.39 -0.84 10.05
C LYS A 103 16.13 -2.06 10.91
N GLN A 104 16.99 -2.29 11.91
CA GLN A 104 16.88 -3.45 12.80
C GLN A 104 15.53 -3.53 13.53
N ALA A 105 15.02 -2.40 14.02
CA ALA A 105 13.75 -2.35 14.76
C ALA A 105 12.49 -2.50 13.88
N SER A 106 12.62 -2.57 12.55
CA SER A 106 11.45 -2.80 11.68
C SER A 106 10.94 -4.24 11.80
N THR A 107 9.65 -4.45 11.58
CA THR A 107 9.06 -5.78 11.45
C THR A 107 8.20 -5.86 10.20
N GLY A 108 8.02 -7.07 9.68
CA GLY A 108 7.24 -7.37 8.49
C GLY A 108 5.73 -7.34 8.74
N GLY A 109 4.99 -7.76 7.72
CA GLY A 109 3.53 -7.82 7.73
C GLY A 109 2.93 -7.90 6.35
N ARG A 110 1.61 -7.81 6.28
CA ARG A 110 0.86 -7.74 5.03
C ARG A 110 0.60 -6.27 4.70
N ILE A 111 0.64 -5.92 3.42
CA ILE A 111 0.49 -4.55 2.96
C ILE A 111 -0.66 -4.54 1.96
N LEU A 112 -1.76 -3.90 2.36
CA LEU A 112 -2.90 -3.63 1.50
C LEU A 112 -2.61 -2.37 0.68
N PHE A 113 -2.73 -2.52 -0.63
CA PHE A 113 -2.79 -1.41 -1.58
C PHE A 113 -4.19 -1.36 -2.16
N SER A 114 -4.80 -0.19 -2.21
CA SER A 114 -6.10 -0.01 -2.83
C SER A 114 -6.20 1.35 -3.51
N LEU A 115 -6.64 1.35 -4.77
CA LEU A 115 -7.21 2.54 -5.40
C LEU A 115 -8.73 2.44 -5.28
N PHE A 116 -9.36 3.48 -4.75
CA PHE A 116 -10.81 3.59 -4.72
C PHE A 116 -11.25 5.03 -4.96
N ILE A 117 -12.47 5.18 -5.46
CA ILE A 117 -13.12 6.47 -5.63
C ILE A 117 -13.96 6.73 -4.39
N ASP A 118 -13.59 7.76 -3.66
CA ASP A 118 -14.36 8.32 -2.56
C ASP A 118 -15.25 9.45 -3.10
N ASP A 119 -16.51 9.47 -2.66
CA ASP A 119 -17.52 10.37 -3.23
C ASP A 119 -17.22 11.85 -2.91
N ASP A 120 -16.53 12.12 -1.80
CA ASP A 120 -16.20 13.47 -1.33
C ASP A 120 -14.77 13.91 -1.68
N ALA A 121 -13.85 12.96 -1.87
CA ALA A 121 -12.41 13.23 -2.03
C ALA A 121 -11.83 12.82 -3.40
N GLY A 122 -12.60 12.14 -4.25
CA GLY A 122 -12.13 11.63 -5.54
C GLY A 122 -11.25 10.38 -5.40
N PRO A 123 -10.30 10.15 -6.33
CA PRO A 123 -9.44 8.96 -6.30
C PRO A 123 -8.49 8.98 -5.10
N ILE A 124 -8.54 7.94 -4.27
CA ILE A 124 -7.65 7.74 -3.13
C ILE A 124 -6.79 6.50 -3.38
N PHE A 125 -5.48 6.69 -3.38
CA PHE A 125 -4.51 5.60 -3.33
C PHE A 125 -4.10 5.35 -1.88
N MET A 126 -4.59 4.25 -1.31
CA MET A 126 -4.35 3.85 0.06
C MET A 126 -3.27 2.76 0.13
N VAL A 127 -2.30 2.96 1.03
CA VAL A 127 -1.30 1.95 1.40
C VAL A 127 -1.35 1.75 2.90
N ALA A 128 -1.63 0.51 3.34
CA ALA A 128 -1.79 0.19 4.75
C ALA A 128 -1.06 -1.10 5.11
N MET A 129 -0.21 -1.05 6.12
CA MET A 129 0.41 -2.25 6.68
C MET A 129 -0.48 -2.85 7.76
N ILE A 130 -0.88 -4.10 7.56
CA ILE A 130 -1.69 -4.90 8.47
C ILE A 130 -0.77 -5.91 9.14
N LYS A 131 -0.61 -5.76 10.46
CA LYS A 131 0.08 -6.73 11.31
C LYS A 131 -0.94 -7.54 12.08
N GLN A 132 -0.76 -8.85 12.10
CA GLN A 132 -1.45 -9.66 13.10
C GLN A 132 -0.90 -9.24 14.47
N LYS A 133 -1.78 -8.84 15.40
CA LYS A 133 -1.38 -8.80 16.81
C LYS A 133 -1.08 -10.24 17.22
N GLY A 134 0.02 -10.44 17.93
CA GLY A 134 0.45 -11.76 18.40
C GLY A 134 -0.70 -12.52 19.05
N ALA A 135 -0.74 -13.83 18.79
CA ALA A 135 -1.55 -14.77 19.56
C ALA A 135 -1.11 -14.76 21.03
#